data_AF-A0A0Q0CTD0-F1
#
_entry.id   AF-A0A0Q0CTD0-F1
#
_cell.length_a   1.000
_cell.length_b   1.000
_cell.length_c   1.000
_cell.angle_alpha   90.00
_cell.angle_beta   90.00
_cell.angle_gamma   90.00
#
_symmetry.space_group_name_H-M   'P 1'
#
loop_
_entity.id
_entity.type
_entity.pdbx_description
1 polymer ?
#
loop_
_entity_poly.entity_id
_entity_poly.type
_entity_poly.pdbx_seq_one_letter_code
_entity_poly.pdbx_strand_id
1 'polypeptide(L)'
;MAYFYQQVQNLDAAGWQRYIFPNEARIPGTEAGKFTNLNEVLGKNVGTGPWMDPNLKLTKQVWVSLPMINTWMFYSGHEYLDLMVQRENSKDDPQNRGSYLFTWTFKSESEFYAEFVRGEDRARWRELLPAELTRMGKERQKTEAQLKKMGIKIDENYKDAKPPVEAG
;
A
#
# COMPACT_ATOMS: atom_id res chain seq x y z
N MET A 1 -12.01 -13.92 2.75
CA MET A 1 -11.56 -12.80 3.62
C MET A 1 -11.05 -13.23 4.99
N ALA A 2 -11.62 -14.23 5.69
CA ALA A 2 -11.15 -14.62 7.03
C ALA A 2 -9.66 -15.01 7.06
N TYR A 3 -9.22 -15.83 6.11
CA TYR A 3 -7.80 -16.19 5.97
C TYR A 3 -6.90 -14.94 5.81
N PHE A 4 -7.28 -13.99 4.93
CA PHE A 4 -6.54 -12.74 4.77
C PHE A 4 -6.36 -11.99 6.09
N TYR A 5 -7.44 -11.79 6.85
CA TYR A 5 -7.35 -11.09 8.13
C TYR A 5 -6.55 -11.84 9.19
N GLN A 6 -6.55 -13.18 9.15
CA GLN A 6 -5.64 -13.98 9.98
C GLN A 6 -4.18 -13.71 9.63
N GLN A 7 -3.84 -13.62 8.33
CA GLN A 7 -2.48 -13.31 7.88
C GLN A 7 -2.04 -11.90 8.29
N VAL A 8 -2.94 -10.92 8.15
CA VAL A 8 -2.68 -9.55 8.62
C VAL A 8 -2.41 -9.52 10.14
N GLN A 9 -3.19 -10.25 10.94
CA GLN A 9 -2.96 -10.33 12.39
C GLN A 9 -1.62 -10.99 12.73
N ASN A 10 -1.24 -12.04 12.00
CA ASN A 10 0.05 -12.70 12.18
C ASN A 10 1.22 -11.76 11.84
N LEU A 11 1.07 -10.95 10.79
CA LEU A 11 2.05 -9.93 10.38
C LEU A 11 2.21 -8.84 11.44
N ASP A 12 1.08 -8.28 11.92
CA ASP A 12 1.07 -7.27 12.98
C ASP A 12 1.74 -7.80 14.28
N ALA A 13 1.40 -9.02 14.69
CA ALA A 13 2.01 -9.67 15.85
C ALA A 13 3.53 -9.94 15.67
N ALA A 14 3.99 -10.08 14.43
CA ALA A 14 5.40 -10.22 14.09
C ALA A 14 6.12 -8.86 13.87
N GLY A 15 5.43 -7.74 14.11
CA GLY A 15 6.01 -6.40 14.02
C GLY A 15 5.98 -5.77 12.62
N TRP A 16 5.32 -6.40 11.66
CA TRP A 16 5.13 -5.81 10.32
C TRP A 16 4.09 -4.69 10.38
N GLN A 17 4.36 -3.62 9.64
CA GLN A 17 3.49 -2.45 9.56
C GLN A 17 3.07 -2.20 8.12
N ARG A 18 1.90 -1.58 7.93
CA ARG A 18 1.45 -1.09 6.62
C ARG A 18 2.54 -0.23 6.00
N TYR A 19 2.83 -0.43 4.73
CA TYR A 19 3.67 0.46 3.94
C TYR A 19 2.79 1.42 3.11
N ILE A 20 3.17 2.69 3.06
CA ILE A 20 2.57 3.74 2.23
C ILE A 20 3.66 4.36 1.36
N PHE A 21 3.45 4.39 0.04
CA PHE A 21 4.41 4.97 -0.89
C PHE A 21 4.76 6.42 -0.53
N PRO A 22 6.03 6.86 -0.67
CA PRO A 22 6.49 8.20 -0.30
C PRO A 22 5.74 9.37 -0.96
N ASN A 23 5.10 9.15 -2.11
CA ASN A 23 4.31 10.15 -2.82
C ASN A 23 2.81 10.10 -2.50
N GLU A 24 2.35 9.07 -1.80
CA GLU A 24 0.93 8.87 -1.49
C GLU A 24 0.57 9.40 -0.10
N ALA A 25 -0.63 9.97 0.01
CA ALA A 25 -1.11 10.55 1.27
C ALA A 25 -1.34 9.47 2.34
N ARG A 26 -1.00 9.78 3.59
CA ARG A 26 -1.16 8.87 4.74
C ARG A 26 -2.62 8.84 5.22
N ILE A 27 -3.50 8.33 4.38
CA ILE A 27 -4.94 8.27 4.66
C ILE A 27 -5.23 6.95 5.40
N PRO A 28 -5.79 7.00 6.62
CA PRO A 28 -6.16 5.80 7.35
C PRO A 28 -7.36 5.11 6.68
N GLY A 29 -7.47 3.79 6.81
CA GLY A 29 -8.58 3.03 6.23
C GLY A 29 -9.97 3.47 6.72
N THR A 30 -10.07 4.07 7.91
CA THR A 30 -11.32 4.64 8.44
C THR A 30 -11.89 5.77 7.58
N GLU A 31 -11.09 6.37 6.71
CA GLU A 31 -11.50 7.42 5.78
C GLU A 31 -11.79 6.86 4.37
N ALA A 32 -11.58 5.57 4.12
CA ALA A 32 -11.71 4.95 2.79
C ALA A 32 -13.11 5.18 2.18
N GLY A 33 -14.16 5.07 2.98
CA GLY A 33 -15.55 5.29 2.53
C GLY A 33 -15.88 6.70 2.05
N LYS A 34 -14.97 7.68 2.23
CA LYS A 34 -15.10 9.03 1.66
C LYS A 34 -14.62 9.11 0.20
N PHE A 35 -14.07 8.03 -0.34
CA PHE A 35 -13.58 7.94 -1.71
C PHE A 35 -14.43 6.96 -2.52
N THR A 36 -14.90 7.40 -3.70
CA THR A 36 -15.71 6.57 -4.60
C THR A 36 -14.86 5.51 -5.32
N ASN A 37 -13.63 5.86 -5.66
CA ASN A 37 -12.71 5.00 -6.41
C ASN A 37 -11.74 4.32 -5.45
N LEU A 38 -11.59 3.00 -5.59
CA LEU A 38 -10.77 2.17 -4.70
C LEU A 38 -9.26 2.48 -4.81
N ASN A 39 -8.80 2.75 -6.03
CA ASN A 39 -7.38 2.90 -6.36
C ASN A 39 -7.04 4.34 -6.77
N GLU A 40 -7.86 5.32 -6.40
CA GLU A 40 -7.61 6.72 -6.72
C GLU A 40 -7.82 7.65 -5.53
N VAL A 41 -6.95 8.66 -5.45
CA VAL A 41 -7.08 9.78 -4.53
C VAL A 41 -6.93 11.06 -5.35
N LEU A 42 -7.96 11.92 -5.34
CA LEU A 42 -8.00 13.17 -6.11
C LEU A 42 -7.72 12.97 -7.61
N GLY A 43 -8.25 11.89 -8.20
CA GLY A 43 -8.08 11.56 -9.62
C GLY A 43 -6.69 11.05 -10.00
N LYS A 44 -5.86 10.69 -9.02
CA LYS A 44 -4.55 10.05 -9.23
C LYS A 44 -4.58 8.61 -8.75
N ASN A 45 -4.06 7.70 -9.57
CA ASN A 45 -3.88 6.31 -9.18
C ASN A 45 -2.95 6.19 -7.96
N VAL A 46 -3.34 5.34 -7.01
CA VAL A 46 -2.59 5.02 -5.80
C VAL A 46 -2.50 3.50 -5.62
N GLY A 47 -1.33 3.01 -5.21
CA GLY A 47 -1.09 1.61 -4.89
C GLY A 47 -1.27 1.28 -3.40
N THR A 48 -1.10 2.26 -2.51
CA THR A 48 -1.20 2.12 -1.05
C THR A 48 -2.28 3.01 -0.44
N GLY A 49 -3.33 3.31 -1.21
CA GLY A 49 -4.48 4.12 -0.78
C GLY A 49 -5.25 3.54 0.40
N PRO A 50 -6.25 4.27 0.95
CA PRO A 50 -6.93 3.90 2.20
C PRO A 50 -7.71 2.58 2.11
N TRP A 51 -8.14 2.16 0.91
CA TRP A 51 -8.78 0.87 0.68
C TRP A 51 -7.81 -0.32 0.82
N MET A 52 -6.50 -0.06 0.69
CA MET A 52 -5.42 -1.02 0.89
C MET A 52 -4.81 -0.92 2.31
N ASP A 53 -5.53 -0.30 3.26
CA ASP A 53 -5.16 -0.38 4.67
C ASP A 53 -5.44 -1.80 5.20
N PRO A 54 -4.44 -2.56 5.67
CA PRO A 54 -4.65 -3.92 6.16
C PRO A 54 -5.53 -3.99 7.42
N ASN A 55 -5.62 -2.90 8.18
CA ASN A 55 -6.47 -2.80 9.36
C ASN A 55 -7.92 -2.44 9.02
N LEU A 56 -8.22 -2.05 7.78
CA LEU A 56 -9.59 -1.81 7.32
C LEU A 56 -10.37 -3.14 7.26
N LYS A 57 -11.38 -3.26 8.12
CA LYS A 57 -12.33 -4.38 8.08
C LYS A 57 -13.39 -4.11 7.02
N LEU A 58 -13.17 -4.70 5.85
CA LEU A 58 -14.07 -4.63 4.71
C LEU A 58 -15.30 -5.50 4.98
N THR A 59 -16.46 -4.99 4.56
CA THR A 59 -17.65 -5.84 4.49
C THR A 59 -17.45 -6.88 3.39
N LYS A 60 -18.18 -8.00 3.47
CA LYS A 60 -18.16 -9.03 2.43
C LYS A 60 -18.48 -8.44 1.05
N GLN A 61 -19.46 -7.54 0.97
CA GLN A 61 -19.87 -6.89 -0.27
C GLN A 61 -18.71 -6.10 -0.90
N VAL A 62 -17.99 -5.31 -0.09
CA VAL A 62 -16.82 -4.56 -0.59
C VAL A 62 -15.69 -5.51 -0.97
N TRP A 63 -15.41 -6.52 -0.15
CA TRP A 63 -14.37 -7.51 -0.42
C TRP A 63 -14.55 -8.21 -1.78
N VAL A 64 -15.78 -8.62 -2.12
CA VAL A 64 -16.05 -9.27 -3.41
C VAL A 64 -16.10 -8.29 -4.59
N SER A 65 -16.35 -7.00 -4.33
CA SER A 65 -16.33 -5.94 -5.37
C SER A 65 -14.94 -5.38 -5.65
N LEU A 66 -13.92 -5.69 -4.83
CA LEU A 66 -12.54 -5.32 -5.13
C LEU A 66 -12.12 -5.88 -6.50
N PRO A 67 -11.17 -5.22 -7.20
CA PRO A 67 -10.52 -5.74 -8.38
C PRO A 67 -10.06 -7.20 -8.20
N MET A 68 -9.90 -7.92 -9.31
CA MET A 68 -9.46 -9.32 -9.30
C MET A 68 -8.15 -9.53 -8.54
N ILE A 69 -7.24 -8.56 -8.60
CA ILE A 69 -5.94 -8.58 -7.95
C ILE A 69 -5.82 -7.33 -7.08
N ASN A 70 -5.44 -7.52 -5.81
CA ASN A 70 -5.12 -6.43 -4.90
C ASN A 70 -3.86 -6.79 -4.12
N THR A 71 -3.06 -5.79 -3.78
CA THR A 71 -1.80 -5.98 -3.05
C THR A 71 -1.79 -5.08 -1.83
N TRP A 72 -1.52 -5.68 -0.67
CA TRP A 72 -1.22 -4.96 0.57
C TRP A 72 0.28 -4.98 0.78
N MET A 73 0.87 -3.82 1.00
CA MET A 73 2.30 -3.66 1.19
C MET A 73 2.62 -3.47 2.67
N PHE A 74 3.69 -4.10 3.13
CA PHE A 74 4.15 -4.06 4.52
C PHE A 74 5.66 -3.83 4.57
N TYR A 75 6.13 -3.38 5.72
CA TYR A 75 7.55 -3.31 6.03
C TYR A 75 7.82 -3.67 7.50
N SER A 76 9.02 -4.20 7.78
CA SER A 76 9.54 -4.44 9.13
C SER A 76 11.05 -4.19 9.13
N GLY A 77 11.50 -3.14 9.81
CA GLY A 77 12.89 -2.70 9.72
C GLY A 77 13.30 -2.38 8.28
N HIS A 78 14.19 -3.21 7.71
CA HIS A 78 14.73 -3.10 6.34
C HIS A 78 14.17 -4.17 5.39
N GLU A 79 13.09 -4.84 5.78
CA GLU A 79 12.42 -5.88 4.98
C GLU A 79 11.07 -5.38 4.49
N TYR A 80 10.72 -5.75 3.26
CA TYR A 80 9.48 -5.33 2.59
C TYR A 80 8.69 -6.55 2.13
N LEU A 81 7.38 -6.47 2.20
CA LEU A 81 6.48 -7.56 1.83
C LEU A 81 5.30 -7.04 1.01
N ASP A 82 5.11 -7.66 -0.16
CA ASP A 82 3.86 -7.55 -0.91
C ASP A 82 3.01 -8.81 -0.62
N LEU A 83 1.84 -8.61 -0.01
CA LEU A 83 0.80 -9.62 0.12
C LEU A 83 -0.23 -9.40 -0.99
N MET A 84 -0.08 -10.13 -2.09
CA MET A 84 -1.00 -10.10 -3.21
C MET A 84 -2.11 -11.13 -3.01
N VAL A 85 -3.35 -10.70 -3.20
CA VAL A 85 -4.54 -11.55 -3.23
C VAL A 85 -5.16 -11.47 -4.61
N GLN A 86 -5.13 -12.58 -5.32
CA GLN A 86 -5.89 -12.78 -6.56
C GLN A 86 -7.15 -13.58 -6.23
N ARG A 87 -8.33 -13.05 -6.61
CA ARG A 87 -9.63 -13.67 -6.39
C ARG A 87 -10.34 -13.90 -7.72
N GLU A 88 -10.78 -15.14 -7.93
CA GLU A 88 -11.69 -15.50 -9.02
C GLU A 88 -13.04 -15.91 -8.44
N ASN A 89 -14.09 -15.15 -8.75
CA ASN A 89 -15.44 -15.47 -8.26
C ASN A 89 -16.02 -16.66 -9.03
N SER A 90 -16.80 -17.50 -8.35
CA SER A 90 -17.57 -18.56 -9.00
C SER A 90 -18.59 -17.97 -9.98
N LYS A 91 -18.84 -18.67 -11.08
CA LYS A 91 -19.88 -18.26 -12.05
C LYS A 91 -21.29 -18.37 -11.48
N ASP A 92 -21.57 -19.42 -10.70
CA ASP A 92 -22.92 -19.75 -10.23
C ASP A 92 -23.29 -19.05 -8.93
N ASP A 93 -22.29 -18.67 -8.13
CA ASP A 93 -22.49 -17.99 -6.84
C ASP A 93 -21.34 -17.00 -6.54
N PRO A 94 -21.19 -15.93 -7.34
CA PRO A 94 -20.05 -15.02 -7.26
C PRO A 94 -19.99 -14.21 -5.96
N GLN A 95 -21.12 -14.08 -5.25
CA GLN A 95 -21.21 -13.31 -4.00
C GLN A 95 -20.78 -14.12 -2.78
N ASN A 96 -20.83 -15.46 -2.85
CA ASN A 96 -20.49 -16.31 -1.71
C ASN A 96 -19.33 -17.27 -1.99
N ARG A 97 -19.02 -17.57 -3.25
CA ARG A 97 -18.00 -18.56 -3.64
C ARG A 97 -16.97 -17.95 -4.59
N GLY A 98 -15.71 -18.32 -4.37
CA GLY A 98 -14.60 -17.97 -5.23
C GLY A 98 -13.32 -18.68 -4.80
N SER A 99 -12.38 -18.76 -5.74
CA SER A 99 -11.03 -19.26 -5.50
C SER A 99 -10.09 -18.10 -5.21
N TYR A 100 -9.10 -18.33 -4.36
CA TYR A 100 -8.12 -17.34 -3.96
C TYR A 100 -6.71 -17.89 -4.16
N LEU A 101 -5.83 -17.07 -4.72
CA LEU A 101 -4.39 -17.26 -4.68
C LEU A 101 -3.78 -16.15 -3.83
N PHE A 102 -2.98 -16.56 -2.84
CA PHE A 102 -2.22 -15.66 -1.99
C PHE A 102 -0.74 -15.78 -2.35
N THR A 103 -0.14 -14.67 -2.76
CA THR A 103 1.29 -14.60 -3.08
C THR A 103 1.96 -13.67 -2.09
N TRP A 104 3.05 -14.15 -1.51
CA TRP A 104 3.88 -13.40 -0.57
C TRP A 104 5.23 -13.14 -1.25
N THR A 105 5.55 -11.88 -1.48
CA THR A 105 6.82 -11.49 -2.08
C THR A 105 7.62 -10.69 -1.06
N PHE A 106 8.64 -11.32 -0.50
CA PHE A 106 9.61 -10.66 0.37
C PHE A 106 10.69 -10.01 -0.48
N LYS A 107 11.00 -8.75 -0.19
CA LYS A 107 12.02 -7.97 -0.89
C LYS A 107 13.04 -7.46 0.10
N SER A 108 14.30 -7.53 -0.30
CA SER A 108 15.36 -6.80 0.39
C SER A 108 15.18 -5.30 0.22
N GLU A 109 15.71 -4.50 1.15
CA GLU A 109 15.73 -3.03 1.04
C GLU A 109 16.26 -2.54 -0.31
N SER A 110 17.35 -3.14 -0.79
CA SER A 110 17.96 -2.75 -2.08
C SER A 110 17.05 -3.07 -3.28
N GLU A 111 16.41 -4.23 -3.29
CA GLU A 111 15.47 -4.60 -4.35
C GLU A 111 14.28 -3.66 -4.36
N PHE A 112 13.70 -3.40 -3.18
CA PHE A 112 12.56 -2.53 -3.00
C PHE A 112 12.84 -1.10 -3.44
N TYR A 113 13.91 -0.47 -2.94
CA TYR A 113 14.20 0.92 -3.29
C TYR A 113 14.72 1.12 -4.71
N ALA A 114 15.31 0.08 -5.32
CA ALA A 114 15.67 0.15 -6.74
C ALA A 114 14.44 0.27 -7.65
N GLU A 115 13.23 -0.10 -7.22
CA GLU A 115 12.00 0.05 -8.03
C GLU A 115 11.55 1.51 -8.19
N PHE A 116 12.02 2.42 -7.34
CA PHE A 116 11.69 3.85 -7.41
C PHE A 116 12.42 4.56 -8.55
N VAL A 117 13.51 3.98 -9.04
CA VAL A 117 14.31 4.49 -10.14
C VAL A 117 14.08 3.61 -11.38
N ARG A 118 13.59 4.21 -12.46
CA ARG A 118 13.10 3.47 -13.63
C ARG A 118 14.17 3.35 -14.72
N GLY A 119 14.00 2.31 -15.55
CA GLY A 119 14.76 2.17 -16.79
C GLY A 119 16.26 1.96 -16.57
N GLU A 120 17.06 2.54 -17.46
CA GLU A 120 18.53 2.41 -17.48
C GLU A 120 19.19 2.98 -16.23
N ASP A 121 18.56 3.96 -15.58
CA ASP A 121 19.05 4.59 -14.36
C ASP A 121 18.91 3.70 -13.11
N ARG A 122 18.22 2.56 -13.19
CA ARG A 122 18.06 1.63 -12.06
C ARG A 122 19.40 1.16 -11.50
N ALA A 123 20.45 1.05 -12.32
CA ALA A 123 21.79 0.71 -11.83
C ALA A 123 22.36 1.78 -10.88
N ARG A 124 21.95 3.04 -11.04
CA ARG A 124 22.34 4.21 -10.24
C ARG A 124 21.32 4.53 -9.15
N TRP A 125 20.44 3.59 -8.79
CA TRP A 125 19.33 3.87 -7.89
C TRP A 125 19.77 4.49 -6.56
N ARG A 126 20.91 4.05 -5.99
CA ARG A 126 21.43 4.60 -4.72
C ARG A 126 21.76 6.10 -4.80
N GLU A 127 22.29 6.54 -5.94
CA GLU A 127 22.63 7.95 -6.21
C GLU A 127 21.36 8.80 -6.37
N LEU A 128 20.36 8.25 -7.08
CA LEU A 128 19.16 8.99 -7.49
C LEU A 128 18.03 8.95 -6.47
N LEU A 129 18.03 7.93 -5.60
CA LEU A 129 16.96 7.69 -4.63
C LEU A 129 16.71 8.89 -3.70
N PRO A 130 17.72 9.57 -3.11
CA PRO A 130 17.44 10.69 -2.21
C PRO A 130 16.66 11.84 -2.89
N ALA A 131 16.99 12.15 -4.14
CA ALA A 131 16.30 13.16 -4.92
C ALA A 131 14.86 12.72 -5.26
N GLU A 132 14.68 11.45 -5.62
CA GLU A 132 13.37 10.89 -5.93
C GLU A 132 12.45 10.85 -4.69
N LEU A 133 12.95 10.38 -3.54
CA LEU A 133 12.20 10.41 -2.28
C LEU A 133 11.82 11.84 -1.87
N THR A 134 12.72 12.81 -2.08
CA THR A 134 12.42 14.22 -1.83
C THR A 134 11.31 14.74 -2.75
N ARG A 135 11.35 14.38 -4.04
CA ARG A 135 10.31 14.73 -5.02
C ARG A 135 8.96 14.13 -4.60
N MET A 136 8.94 12.84 -4.28
CA MET A 136 7.75 12.12 -3.82
C MET A 136 7.17 12.73 -2.54
N GLY A 137 8.00 13.03 -1.54
CA GLY A 137 7.56 13.65 -0.30
C GLY A 137 6.86 15.00 -0.51
N LYS A 138 7.32 15.81 -1.47
CA LYS A 138 6.65 17.07 -1.86
C LYS A 138 5.27 16.81 -2.49
N GLU A 139 5.14 15.77 -3.31
CA GLU A 139 3.84 15.37 -3.88
C GLU A 139 2.85 14.95 -2.79
N ARG A 140 3.31 14.13 -1.84
CA ARG A 140 2.53 13.73 -0.68
C ARG A 140 2.06 14.96 0.10
N GLN A 141 2.97 15.86 0.47
CA GLN A 141 2.63 17.07 1.24
C GLN A 141 1.55 17.92 0.56
N LYS A 142 1.68 18.13 -0.76
CA LYS A 142 0.68 18.87 -1.54
C LYS A 142 -0.68 18.18 -1.51
N THR A 143 -0.69 16.86 -1.68
CA THR A 143 -1.91 16.03 -1.67
C THR A 143 -2.58 16.06 -0.29
N GLU A 144 -1.80 15.84 0.79
CA GLU A 144 -2.29 15.89 2.17
C GLU A 144 -2.85 17.27 2.54
N ALA A 145 -2.21 18.36 2.12
CA ALA A 145 -2.72 19.72 2.36
C ALA A 145 -4.08 19.96 1.69
N GLN A 146 -4.30 19.42 0.49
CA GLN A 146 -5.60 19.50 -0.19
C GLN A 146 -6.65 18.64 0.51
N LEU A 147 -6.30 17.40 0.88
CA LEU A 147 -7.18 16.48 1.58
C LEU A 147 -7.64 17.02 2.94
N LYS A 148 -6.73 17.64 3.70
CA LYS A 148 -7.08 18.31 4.98
C LYS A 148 -8.12 19.41 4.79
N LYS A 149 -8.02 20.22 3.73
CA LYS A 149 -9.03 21.25 3.40
C LYS A 149 -10.40 20.65 3.06
N MET A 150 -10.43 19.41 2.60
CA MET A 150 -11.65 18.65 2.30
C MET A 150 -12.19 17.88 3.52
N GLY A 151 -11.58 18.03 4.71
CA GLY A 151 -12.00 17.34 5.93
C GLY A 151 -11.63 15.86 5.97
N ILE A 152 -10.65 15.43 5.16
CA ILE A 152 -10.07 14.10 5.22
C ILE A 152 -8.99 14.07 6.30
N LYS A 153 -9.04 13.06 7.18
CA LYS A 153 -8.02 12.87 8.21
C LYS A 153 -6.75 12.30 7.59
N ILE A 154 -5.60 12.80 8.03
CA ILE A 154 -4.27 12.27 7.70
C ILE A 154 -3.70 11.65 8.97
N ASP A 155 -3.15 10.44 8.85
CA ASP A 155 -2.44 9.77 9.93
C ASP A 155 -1.04 10.38 10.10
N GLU A 156 -0.93 11.36 11.00
CA GLU A 156 0.33 12.01 11.34
C GLU A 156 1.22 11.14 12.24
N ASN A 157 0.70 10.03 12.78
CA ASN A 157 1.46 9.10 13.62
C ASN A 157 2.15 8.01 12.80
N TYR A 158 1.71 7.78 11.56
CA TYR A 158 2.37 6.87 10.62
C TYR A 158 3.87 7.15 10.52
N LYS A 159 4.67 6.08 10.68
CA LYS A 159 6.13 6.12 10.53
C LYS A 159 6.48 5.63 9.14
N ASP A 160 7.14 6.48 8.37
CA ASP A 160 7.70 6.08 7.09
C ASP A 160 8.79 5.02 7.29
N ALA A 161 8.82 4.03 6.40
CA ALA A 161 9.96 3.14 6.28
C ALA A 161 11.21 3.98 5.97
N LYS A 162 12.28 3.73 6.74
CA LYS A 162 13.52 4.47 6.57
C LYS A 162 14.26 3.91 5.36
N PRO A 163 14.67 4.75 4.39
CA PRO A 163 15.54 4.30 3.32
C PRO A 163 16.90 3.88 3.88
N PRO A 164 17.69 3.11 3.09
CA PRO A 164 19.03 2.69 3.48
C PRO A 164 19.83 3.89 3.95
N VAL A 165 20.31 3.81 5.20
CA VAL A 165 21.24 4.79 5.76
C VAL A 165 22.61 4.41 5.19
N GLU A 166 23.06 5.18 4.20
CA GLU A 166 24.36 5.12 3.53
C GLU A 166 24.44 4.24 2.26
N ALA A 167 24.47 4.93 1.12
CA ALA A 167 25.46 4.63 0.10
C ALA A 167 26.81 5.18 0.61
N GLY A 168 27.53 4.37 1.37
CA GLY A 168 28.95 4.58 1.67
C GLY A 168 29.81 3.91 0.61
#